data_AF-A0A1M7QLL0-F1
#
_entry.id   AF-A0A1M7QLL0-F1
#
_cell.length_a   1.000
_cell.length_b   1.000
_cell.length_c   1.000
_cell.angle_alpha   90.00
_cell.angle_beta   90.00
_cell.angle_gamma   90.00
#
_symmetry.space_group_name_H-M   'P 1'
#
loop_
_entity.id
_entity.type
_entity.pdbx_description
1 polymer ?
#
loop_
_entity_poly.entity_id
_entity_poly.type
_entity_poly.pdbx_seq_one_letter_code
_entity_poly.pdbx_strand_id
1 'polypeptide(L)'
;MAGMPFSPCDITDGASSCSDASVGVLKAVFGPVIDALAQGNDPETVTASSNVLASMFVQYNSGLLILASLFVSYIAIVGVANTANEGEAMGKAWSSLWTPLRIVFGGGVLLPASSGYSIIQIIVLTIGLWGIGFANGVFKAGVENGIVNGSLSSVSSQLGFGSGAKPNPNYPLYDIRQFGQAYLASSWCARSLNAIYRSLDQPTAVQALSKPDSKVQDGIGRQAAIYLIKDRNAATNLGGGTPICGSIKVYSFSVPAELVTTSTSTSSIFDPATITSNKAAMQAVRHATLNAKIAAMNKVMADIDAWVNTWPTDITKTGWDAVKSDRFNSIINQAQNTLTQNLSKRSMNPTFQALI
;
A
#
# COMPACT_ATOMS: atom_id res chain seq x y z
N MET A 1 -21.62 0.47 24.23
CA MET A 1 -20.29 -0.14 24.06
C MET A 1 -19.42 0.86 23.31
N ALA A 2 -18.32 1.31 23.91
CA ALA A 2 -17.41 2.26 23.27
C ALA A 2 -16.83 1.60 22.00
N GLY A 3 -16.93 2.28 20.86
CA GLY A 3 -16.33 1.81 19.61
C GLY A 3 -14.85 1.51 19.82
N MET A 4 -14.41 0.34 19.38
CA MET A 4 -13.02 -0.08 19.51
C MET A 4 -12.14 0.91 18.71
N PRO A 5 -11.13 1.54 19.33
CA PRO A 5 -10.35 2.61 18.69
C PRO A 5 -9.57 2.14 17.45
N PHE A 6 -9.36 0.83 17.31
CA PHE A 6 -8.70 0.19 16.17
C PHE A 6 -9.39 -1.14 15.83
N SER A 7 -10.66 -1.09 15.41
CA SER A 7 -11.36 -2.28 14.94
C SER A 7 -10.66 -2.84 13.68
N PRO A 8 -10.26 -4.12 13.65
CA PRO A 8 -9.73 -4.75 12.44
C PRO A 8 -10.80 -4.95 11.36
N CYS A 9 -12.08 -4.84 11.73
CA CYS A 9 -13.21 -4.98 10.82
C CYS A 9 -13.82 -3.59 10.58
N ASP A 10 -13.88 -3.18 9.31
CA ASP A 10 -14.51 -1.93 8.92
C ASP A 10 -16.04 -2.12 8.90
N ILE A 11 -16.71 -1.69 9.98
CA ILE A 11 -18.17 -1.78 10.14
C ILE A 11 -18.93 -0.75 9.31
N THR A 12 -18.24 0.08 8.51
CA THR A 12 -18.83 1.15 7.69
C THR A 12 -19.64 0.64 6.50
N ASP A 13 -19.46 -0.62 6.10
CA ASP A 13 -20.09 -1.16 4.87
C ASP A 13 -21.30 -2.08 5.14
N GLY A 14 -21.76 -2.20 6.39
CA GLY A 14 -22.91 -3.06 6.71
C GLY A 14 -22.68 -4.56 6.44
N ALA A 15 -21.45 -4.96 6.12
CA ALA A 15 -21.06 -6.35 5.94
C ALA A 15 -20.80 -6.99 7.32
N SER A 16 -21.60 -7.99 7.67
CA SER A 16 -21.53 -8.79 8.90
C SER A 16 -20.34 -9.77 8.95
N SER A 17 -19.35 -9.62 8.05
CA SER A 17 -18.21 -10.53 7.93
C SER A 17 -16.89 -9.77 7.89
N CYS A 18 -16.04 -10.03 8.89
CA CYS A 18 -14.67 -9.54 8.92
C CYS A 18 -13.82 -10.34 7.92
N SER A 19 -13.35 -9.70 6.85
CA SER A 19 -12.53 -10.34 5.81
C SER A 19 -11.02 -10.27 6.08
N ASP A 20 -10.60 -9.78 7.25
CA ASP A 20 -9.20 -9.67 7.63
C ASP A 20 -8.54 -11.05 7.80
N ALA A 21 -7.45 -11.27 7.10
CA ALA A 21 -6.74 -12.56 7.11
C ALA A 21 -6.14 -12.90 8.49
N SER A 22 -5.65 -11.90 9.22
CA SER A 22 -5.09 -12.09 10.57
C SER A 22 -6.18 -12.47 11.57
N VAL A 23 -7.36 -11.85 11.46
CA VAL A 23 -8.56 -12.25 12.21
C VAL A 23 -8.98 -13.68 11.87
N GLY A 24 -8.91 -14.07 10.58
CA GLY A 24 -9.16 -15.44 10.13
C GLY A 24 -8.23 -16.49 10.77
N VAL A 25 -6.94 -16.19 10.88
CA VAL A 25 -5.97 -17.07 11.57
C VAL A 25 -6.31 -17.20 13.05
N LEU A 26 -6.59 -16.09 13.72
CA LEU A 26 -6.97 -16.11 15.13
C LEU A 26 -8.26 -16.90 15.34
N LYS A 27 -9.24 -16.77 14.45
CA LYS A 27 -10.47 -17.56 14.46
C LYS A 27 -10.20 -19.06 14.30
N ALA A 28 -9.25 -19.46 13.46
CA ALA A 28 -8.89 -20.87 13.30
C ALA A 28 -8.30 -21.48 14.59
N VAL A 29 -7.59 -20.68 15.40
CA VAL A 29 -6.97 -21.15 16.65
C VAL A 29 -7.93 -21.03 17.85
N PHE A 30 -8.51 -19.85 18.04
CA PHE A 30 -9.30 -19.48 19.23
C PHE A 30 -10.80 -19.61 19.03
N GLY A 31 -11.26 -19.86 17.80
CA GLY A 31 -12.66 -20.15 17.49
C GLY A 31 -13.51 -18.89 17.33
N PRO A 32 -14.84 -19.01 17.38
CA PRO A 32 -15.77 -17.91 17.07
C PRO A 32 -15.80 -16.80 18.13
N VAL A 33 -15.12 -16.97 19.28
CA VAL A 33 -14.90 -15.87 20.23
C VAL A 33 -14.21 -14.68 19.56
N ILE A 34 -13.36 -14.95 18.56
CA ILE A 34 -12.66 -13.91 17.79
C ILE A 34 -13.63 -13.11 16.92
N ASP A 35 -14.66 -13.72 16.35
CA ASP A 35 -15.66 -12.98 15.56
C ASP A 35 -16.45 -12.01 16.45
N ALA A 36 -16.86 -12.47 17.64
CA ALA A 36 -17.57 -11.63 18.59
C ALA A 36 -16.69 -10.44 19.03
N LEU A 37 -15.43 -10.70 19.38
CA LEU A 37 -14.49 -9.66 19.81
C LEU A 37 -14.12 -8.70 18.68
N ALA A 38 -13.90 -9.21 17.47
CA ALA A 38 -13.51 -8.39 16.31
C ALA A 38 -14.65 -7.50 15.80
N GLN A 39 -15.91 -7.88 16.04
CA GLN A 39 -17.09 -7.09 15.70
C GLN A 39 -17.57 -6.18 16.85
N GLY A 40 -16.95 -6.27 18.03
CA GLY A 40 -17.38 -5.54 19.22
C GLY A 40 -18.69 -6.05 19.83
N ASN A 41 -19.08 -7.29 19.53
CA ASN A 41 -20.21 -7.98 20.13
C ASN A 41 -19.81 -8.61 21.48
N ASP A 42 -20.80 -8.85 22.34
CA ASP A 42 -20.56 -9.45 23.65
C ASP A 42 -20.03 -10.90 23.50
N PRO A 43 -18.82 -11.20 23.99
CA PRO A 43 -18.22 -12.53 23.85
C PRO A 43 -18.97 -13.59 24.66
N GLU A 44 -19.83 -13.19 25.61
CA GLU A 44 -20.65 -14.08 26.42
C GLU A 44 -21.77 -14.79 25.64
N THR A 45 -22.05 -14.34 24.42
CA THR A 45 -22.98 -14.99 23.49
C THR A 45 -22.40 -16.24 22.83
N VAL A 46 -21.08 -16.43 22.92
CA VAL A 46 -20.37 -17.58 22.34
C VAL A 46 -20.31 -18.69 23.38
N THR A 47 -20.72 -19.90 23.01
CA THR A 47 -20.66 -21.06 23.90
C THR A 47 -19.29 -21.73 23.87
N ALA A 48 -18.78 -22.13 25.05
CA ALA A 48 -17.49 -22.82 25.19
C ALA A 48 -17.38 -24.14 24.40
N SER A 49 -18.50 -24.79 24.07
CA SER A 49 -18.52 -26.02 23.25
C SER A 49 -18.16 -25.78 21.78
N SER A 50 -18.13 -24.51 21.35
CA SER A 50 -17.81 -24.14 19.98
C SER A 50 -16.31 -24.28 19.64
N ASN A 51 -15.44 -24.41 20.64
CA ASN A 51 -14.01 -24.68 20.44
C ASN A 51 -13.46 -25.63 21.51
N VAL A 52 -12.69 -26.64 21.08
CA VAL A 52 -11.95 -27.56 21.95
C VAL A 52 -11.05 -26.80 22.93
N LEU A 53 -10.35 -25.76 22.46
CA LEU A 53 -9.46 -24.96 23.29
C LEU A 53 -10.21 -24.20 24.39
N ALA A 54 -11.40 -23.69 24.10
CA ALA A 54 -12.26 -23.04 25.09
C ALA A 54 -12.72 -24.03 26.18
N SER A 55 -13.08 -25.25 25.78
CA SER A 55 -13.41 -26.33 26.73
C SER A 55 -12.23 -26.70 27.64
N MET A 56 -11.00 -26.75 27.10
CA MET A 56 -9.80 -26.97 27.90
C MET A 56 -9.52 -25.81 28.87
N PHE A 57 -9.74 -24.57 28.44
CA PHE A 57 -9.55 -23.41 29.31
C PHE A 57 -10.54 -23.34 30.47
N VAL A 58 -11.78 -23.84 30.31
CA VAL A 58 -12.70 -23.98 31.44
C VAL A 58 -12.09 -24.82 32.57
N GLN A 59 -11.49 -25.97 32.23
CA GLN A 59 -10.85 -26.85 33.21
C GLN A 59 -9.53 -26.30 33.74
N TYR A 60 -8.78 -25.61 32.90
CA TYR A 60 -7.55 -24.95 33.34
C TYR A 60 -7.84 -23.82 34.34
N ASN A 61 -8.83 -22.98 34.05
CA ASN A 61 -9.22 -21.84 34.88
C ASN A 61 -9.84 -22.31 36.21
N SER A 62 -10.61 -23.41 36.21
CA SER A 62 -11.13 -23.99 37.45
C SER A 62 -10.01 -24.50 38.36
N GLY A 63 -8.97 -25.15 37.81
CA GLY A 63 -7.78 -25.55 38.55
C GLY A 63 -7.00 -24.37 39.14
N LEU A 64 -6.87 -23.28 38.38
CA LEU A 64 -6.24 -22.05 38.87
C LEU A 64 -7.02 -21.39 40.00
N LEU A 65 -8.36 -21.40 39.97
CA LEU A 65 -9.18 -20.86 41.05
C LEU A 65 -9.01 -21.63 42.36
N ILE A 66 -8.80 -22.96 42.29
CA ILE A 66 -8.48 -23.76 43.48
C ILE A 66 -7.15 -23.30 44.07
N LEU A 67 -6.10 -23.14 43.26
CA LEU A 67 -4.81 -22.63 43.73
C LEU A 67 -4.93 -21.20 44.28
N ALA A 68 -5.67 -20.33 43.61
CA ALA A 68 -5.93 -18.98 44.08
C ALA A 68 -6.61 -18.98 45.46
N SER A 69 -7.58 -19.87 45.68
CA SER A 69 -8.24 -20.01 47.00
C SER A 69 -7.28 -20.45 48.10
N LEU A 70 -6.31 -21.33 47.80
CA LEU A 70 -5.26 -21.73 48.73
C LEU A 70 -4.31 -20.56 49.05
N PHE A 71 -3.94 -19.75 48.06
CA PHE A 71 -3.13 -18.55 48.30
C PHE A 71 -3.88 -17.51 49.15
N VAL A 72 -5.15 -17.26 48.85
CA VAL A 72 -5.97 -16.29 49.61
C VAL A 72 -6.14 -16.75 51.06
N SER A 73 -6.40 -18.04 51.30
CA SER A 73 -6.50 -18.57 52.67
C SER A 73 -5.17 -18.48 53.43
N TYR A 74 -4.03 -18.77 52.78
CA TYR A 74 -2.70 -18.57 53.37
C TYR A 74 -2.46 -17.10 53.73
N ILE A 75 -2.74 -16.17 52.81
CA ILE A 75 -2.58 -14.73 53.03
C ILE A 75 -3.49 -14.24 54.16
N ALA A 76 -4.70 -14.77 54.26
CA ALA A 76 -5.62 -14.44 55.35
C ALA A 76 -5.07 -14.88 56.71
N ILE A 77 -4.57 -16.12 56.82
CA ILE A 77 -4.00 -16.65 58.08
C ILE A 77 -2.76 -15.84 58.50
N VAL A 78 -1.82 -15.62 57.57
CA VAL A 78 -0.61 -14.84 57.84
C VAL A 78 -0.94 -13.38 58.13
N GLY A 79 -1.90 -12.80 57.41
CA GLY A 79 -2.37 -11.43 57.63
C GLY A 79 -2.94 -11.24 59.03
N VAL A 80 -3.76 -12.18 59.51
CA VAL A 80 -4.28 -12.16 60.89
C VAL A 80 -3.15 -12.34 61.90
N ALA A 81 -2.23 -13.27 61.68
CA ALA A 81 -1.10 -13.51 62.58
C ALA A 81 -0.16 -12.28 62.70
N ASN A 82 0.14 -11.63 61.58
CA ASN A 82 0.97 -10.42 61.57
C ASN A 82 0.26 -9.24 62.23
N THR A 83 -1.05 -9.09 62.00
CA THR A 83 -1.87 -8.06 62.66
C THR A 83 -1.88 -8.26 64.18
N ALA A 84 -1.98 -9.51 64.64
CA ALA A 84 -1.98 -9.84 66.06
C ALA A 84 -0.64 -9.57 66.76
N ASN A 85 0.49 -9.76 66.08
CA ASN A 85 1.82 -9.55 66.66
C ASN A 85 2.29 -8.09 66.58
N GLU A 86 1.91 -7.35 65.53
CA GLU A 86 2.49 -6.03 65.23
C GLU A 86 1.52 -4.87 65.48
N GLY A 87 0.22 -5.14 65.70
CA GLY A 87 -0.79 -4.12 66.02
C GLY A 87 -1.23 -3.24 64.84
N GLU A 88 -0.63 -3.39 63.66
CA GLU A 88 -1.03 -2.74 62.41
C GLU A 88 -1.74 -3.73 61.48
N ALA A 89 -2.80 -3.30 60.77
CA ALA A 89 -3.58 -4.18 59.91
C ALA A 89 -2.75 -4.76 58.74
N MET A 90 -2.64 -6.09 58.68
CA MET A 90 -1.75 -6.93 57.85
C MET A 90 -0.24 -6.91 58.20
N GLY A 91 0.16 -6.21 59.28
CA GLY A 91 1.55 -6.07 59.69
C GLY A 91 2.34 -5.05 58.86
N LYS A 92 3.51 -4.68 59.37
CA LYS A 92 4.42 -3.63 58.87
C LYS A 92 5.13 -4.02 57.57
N ALA A 93 5.23 -5.34 57.30
CA ALA A 93 5.88 -5.87 56.11
C ALA A 93 4.96 -5.92 54.88
N TRP A 94 3.64 -5.80 55.03
CA TRP A 94 2.67 -5.92 53.93
C TRP A 94 1.94 -4.60 53.69
N SER A 95 1.69 -4.28 52.42
CA SER A 95 0.90 -3.09 52.09
C SER A 95 -0.59 -3.37 52.32
N SER A 96 -1.15 -2.75 53.37
CA SER A 96 -2.56 -2.88 53.76
C SER A 96 -3.57 -2.48 52.66
N LEU A 97 -3.15 -1.59 51.74
CA LEU A 97 -3.99 -1.15 50.61
C LEU A 97 -3.78 -1.97 49.33
N TRP A 98 -2.52 -2.24 48.95
CA TRP A 98 -2.22 -2.88 47.67
C TRP A 98 -2.45 -4.40 47.67
N THR A 99 -2.34 -5.06 48.84
CA THR A 99 -2.49 -6.51 48.92
C THR A 99 -3.94 -6.95 48.66
N PRO A 100 -4.96 -6.40 49.35
CA PRO A 100 -6.35 -6.77 49.08
C PRO A 100 -6.76 -6.38 47.65
N LEU A 101 -6.28 -5.23 47.15
CA LEU A 101 -6.52 -4.78 45.79
C LEU A 101 -6.04 -5.82 44.76
N ARG A 102 -4.79 -6.29 44.87
CA ARG A 102 -4.26 -7.32 43.96
C ARG A 102 -5.04 -8.64 44.04
N ILE A 103 -5.52 -9.01 45.21
CA ILE A 103 -6.31 -10.24 45.39
C ILE A 103 -7.68 -10.10 44.71
N VAL A 104 -8.39 -9.00 44.93
CA VAL A 104 -9.72 -8.77 44.34
C VAL A 104 -9.61 -8.63 42.82
N PHE A 105 -8.66 -7.84 42.34
CA PHE A 105 -8.44 -7.67 40.90
C PHE A 105 -7.94 -8.95 40.25
N GLY A 106 -6.95 -9.63 40.83
CA GLY A 106 -6.42 -10.89 40.30
C GLY A 106 -7.47 -12.00 40.31
N GLY A 107 -8.23 -12.14 41.39
CA GLY A 107 -9.29 -13.13 41.52
C GLY A 107 -10.46 -12.85 40.57
N GLY A 108 -10.91 -11.60 40.48
CA GLY A 108 -12.01 -11.22 39.59
C GLY A 108 -11.67 -11.46 38.12
N VAL A 109 -10.43 -11.17 37.72
CA VAL A 109 -9.96 -11.34 36.35
C VAL A 109 -9.75 -12.82 35.96
N LEU A 110 -9.61 -13.73 36.94
CA LEU A 110 -9.49 -15.18 36.72
C LEU A 110 -10.83 -15.90 36.56
N LEU A 111 -11.96 -15.25 36.84
CA LEU A 111 -13.27 -15.87 36.75
C LEU A 111 -13.54 -16.35 35.31
N PRO A 112 -14.02 -17.59 35.12
CA PRO A 112 -14.40 -18.10 33.82
C PRO A 112 -15.67 -17.40 33.32
N ALA A 113 -15.64 -16.89 32.09
CA ALA A 113 -16.81 -16.38 31.40
C ALA A 113 -17.60 -17.52 30.71
N SER A 114 -18.84 -17.25 30.30
CA SER A 114 -19.69 -18.22 29.57
C SER A 114 -19.07 -18.70 28.24
N SER A 115 -18.13 -17.92 27.69
CA SER A 115 -17.33 -18.26 26.50
C SER A 115 -16.25 -19.33 26.73
N GLY A 116 -16.03 -19.73 27.98
CA GLY A 116 -15.01 -20.69 28.39
C GLY A 116 -13.62 -20.10 28.61
N TYR A 117 -13.43 -18.84 28.23
CA TYR A 117 -12.22 -18.07 28.52
C TYR A 117 -12.35 -17.30 29.83
N SER A 118 -11.21 -17.04 30.48
CA SER A 118 -11.13 -16.12 31.62
C SER A 118 -11.10 -14.67 31.14
N ILE A 119 -11.55 -13.72 31.97
CA ILE A 119 -11.58 -12.29 31.62
C ILE A 119 -10.20 -11.79 31.17
N ILE A 120 -9.10 -12.24 31.79
CA ILE A 120 -7.75 -11.85 31.34
C ILE A 120 -7.46 -12.31 29.91
N GLN A 121 -7.87 -13.54 29.57
CA GLN A 121 -7.62 -14.13 28.27
C GLN A 121 -8.38 -13.36 27.20
N ILE A 122 -9.63 -12.96 27.50
CA ILE A 122 -10.43 -12.10 26.62
C ILE A 122 -9.75 -10.75 26.43
N ILE A 123 -9.25 -10.10 27.50
CA ILE A 123 -8.53 -8.82 27.38
C ILE A 123 -7.30 -8.94 26.49
N VAL A 124 -6.50 -10.01 26.65
CA VAL A 124 -5.31 -10.24 25.83
C VAL A 124 -5.66 -10.43 24.36
N LEU A 125 -6.72 -11.19 24.06
CA LEU A 125 -7.22 -11.37 22.70
C LEU A 125 -7.70 -10.03 22.10
N THR A 126 -8.42 -9.23 22.88
CA THR A 126 -8.89 -7.90 22.45
C THR A 126 -7.73 -6.95 22.13
N ILE A 127 -6.68 -6.91 22.97
CA ILE A 127 -5.48 -6.10 22.70
C ILE A 127 -4.79 -6.58 21.41
N GLY A 128 -4.73 -7.90 21.19
CA GLY A 128 -4.20 -8.49 19.95
C GLY A 128 -4.98 -8.02 18.70
N LEU A 129 -6.32 -8.00 18.79
CA LEU A 129 -7.18 -7.50 17.72
C LEU A 129 -6.99 -6.01 17.44
N TRP A 130 -6.77 -5.20 18.49
CA TRP A 130 -6.44 -3.78 18.31
C TRP A 130 -5.08 -3.60 17.62
N GLY A 131 -4.11 -4.47 17.88
CA GLY A 131 -2.82 -4.50 17.19
C GLY A 131 -2.98 -4.77 15.68
N ILE A 132 -3.90 -5.65 15.29
CA ILE A 132 -4.23 -5.93 13.89
C ILE A 132 -4.85 -4.69 13.22
N GLY A 133 -5.86 -4.08 13.85
CA GLY A 133 -6.49 -2.86 13.31
C GLY A 133 -5.49 -1.71 13.14
N PHE A 134 -4.58 -1.53 14.09
CA PHE A 134 -3.50 -0.56 13.97
C PHE A 134 -2.54 -0.88 12.81
N ALA A 135 -2.13 -2.14 12.66
CA ALA A 135 -1.26 -2.57 11.57
C ALA A 135 -1.89 -2.32 10.19
N ASN A 136 -3.18 -2.59 10.03
CA ASN A 136 -3.93 -2.31 8.80
C ASN A 136 -3.93 -0.81 8.49
N GLY A 137 -4.15 0.03 9.49
CA GLY A 137 -4.07 1.50 9.34
C GLY A 137 -2.68 1.96 8.87
N VAL A 138 -1.62 1.42 9.47
CA VAL A 138 -0.23 1.72 9.07
C VAL A 138 0.05 1.23 7.64
N PHE A 139 -0.41 0.03 7.28
CA PHE A 139 -0.22 -0.54 5.95
C PHE A 139 -0.97 0.27 4.89
N LYS A 140 -2.23 0.61 5.13
CA LYS A 140 -3.05 1.46 4.24
C LYS A 140 -2.39 2.83 4.04
N ALA A 141 -1.96 3.48 5.12
CA ALA A 141 -1.24 4.75 5.04
C ALA A 141 0.08 4.60 4.27
N GLY A 142 0.80 3.50 4.43
CA GLY A 142 2.04 3.19 3.71
C GLY A 142 1.82 2.92 2.22
N VAL A 143 0.79 2.19 1.84
CA VAL A 143 0.45 1.87 0.45
C VAL A 143 -0.11 3.09 -0.27
N GLU A 144 -1.03 3.82 0.35
CA GLU A 144 -1.59 5.05 -0.22
C GLU A 144 -0.50 6.11 -0.39
N ASN A 145 0.30 6.37 0.64
CA ASN A 145 1.36 7.38 0.50
C ASN A 145 2.53 6.90 -0.35
N GLY A 146 2.88 5.62 -0.29
CA GLY A 146 4.04 5.08 -0.97
C GLY A 146 3.80 4.79 -2.44
N ILE A 147 2.76 4.02 -2.74
CA ILE A 147 2.49 3.50 -4.08
C ILE A 147 1.55 4.44 -4.86
N VAL A 148 0.50 4.95 -4.21
CA VAL A 148 -0.56 5.72 -4.89
C VAL A 148 -0.19 7.19 -5.02
N ASN A 149 0.30 7.82 -3.94
CA ASN A 149 0.75 9.21 -3.94
C ASN A 149 2.19 9.37 -4.45
N GLY A 150 2.84 8.26 -4.80
CA GLY A 150 4.21 8.28 -5.31
C GLY A 150 5.23 8.76 -4.28
N SER A 151 4.96 8.77 -2.97
CA SER A 151 6.01 9.10 -2.00
C SER A 151 7.02 7.96 -1.80
N LEU A 152 6.89 6.77 -2.39
CA LEU A 152 8.06 5.90 -2.61
C LEU A 152 8.93 6.37 -3.79
N SER A 153 8.51 7.39 -4.55
CA SER A 153 9.44 8.28 -5.24
C SER A 153 10.25 9.16 -4.26
N SER A 154 9.95 9.15 -2.96
CA SER A 154 10.91 9.64 -1.94
C SER A 154 11.97 8.60 -1.58
N VAL A 155 11.85 7.32 -1.99
CA VAL A 155 13.00 6.39 -2.11
C VAL A 155 13.63 6.48 -3.51
N SER A 156 12.86 6.96 -4.49
CA SER A 156 13.44 7.66 -5.64
C SER A 156 14.09 9.01 -5.25
N SER A 157 14.40 9.28 -3.97
CA SER A 157 15.45 10.23 -3.59
C SER A 157 16.85 9.61 -3.64
N GLN A 158 16.99 8.33 -4.00
CA GLN A 158 18.14 7.90 -4.81
C GLN A 158 18.07 8.40 -6.27
N LEU A 159 16.94 8.98 -6.70
CA LEU A 159 16.63 9.47 -8.07
C LEU A 159 16.31 10.99 -8.12
N GLY A 160 17.14 11.84 -7.51
CA GLY A 160 17.31 13.17 -8.13
C GLY A 160 16.50 14.35 -7.61
N PHE A 161 16.33 14.53 -6.29
CA PHE A 161 16.10 15.86 -5.75
C PHE A 161 17.36 16.35 -5.02
N GLY A 162 18.02 17.33 -5.62
CA GLY A 162 19.31 17.89 -5.21
C GLY A 162 20.24 18.06 -6.42
N SER A 163 21.04 19.13 -6.42
CA SER A 163 21.87 19.60 -7.56
C SER A 163 23.00 18.64 -8.01
N GLY A 164 22.91 17.33 -7.71
CA GLY A 164 23.96 16.36 -8.02
C GLY A 164 23.58 14.88 -8.10
N ALA A 165 22.30 14.49 -8.14
CA ALA A 165 21.94 13.06 -8.17
C ALA A 165 21.86 12.50 -9.60
N LYS A 166 22.54 11.37 -9.85
CA LYS A 166 22.58 10.66 -11.14
C LYS A 166 21.70 9.41 -11.12
N PRO A 167 20.82 9.20 -12.12
CA PRO A 167 19.97 8.01 -12.23
C PRO A 167 20.76 6.71 -12.43
N ASN A 168 20.27 5.59 -11.89
CA ASN A 168 20.81 4.25 -12.17
C ASN A 168 20.40 3.79 -13.60
N PRO A 169 21.37 3.54 -14.51
CA PRO A 169 21.07 3.16 -15.90
C PRO A 169 20.36 1.80 -16.04
N ASN A 170 20.41 0.93 -15.03
CA ASN A 170 19.83 -0.42 -15.11
C ASN A 170 18.34 -0.48 -14.73
N TYR A 171 17.79 0.58 -14.13
CA TYR A 171 16.38 0.64 -13.69
C TYR A 171 15.74 2.00 -14.02
N PRO A 172 15.50 2.34 -15.30
CA PRO A 172 14.90 3.60 -15.70
C PRO A 172 13.38 3.59 -15.43
N LEU A 173 12.97 3.58 -14.17
CA LEU A 173 11.58 3.85 -13.78
C LEU A 173 11.33 5.36 -13.84
N TYR A 174 11.21 5.87 -15.07
CA TYR A 174 10.91 7.24 -15.51
C TYR A 174 10.71 8.30 -14.43
N ASP A 175 11.67 9.21 -14.30
CA ASP A 175 11.35 10.56 -13.85
C ASP A 175 10.68 11.30 -15.03
N ILE A 176 9.43 11.73 -14.84
CA ILE A 176 8.65 12.46 -15.86
C ILE A 176 9.41 13.73 -16.29
N ARG A 177 10.20 14.32 -15.39
CA ARG A 177 11.02 15.49 -15.67
C ARG A 177 12.20 15.19 -16.58
N GLN A 178 13.01 14.18 -16.25
CA GLN A 178 14.13 13.75 -17.11
C GLN A 178 13.63 13.30 -18.49
N PHE A 179 12.51 12.58 -18.53
CA PHE A 179 11.84 12.22 -19.77
C PHE A 179 11.44 13.47 -20.57
N GLY A 180 10.77 14.44 -19.93
CA GLY A 180 10.36 15.67 -20.58
C GLY A 180 11.53 16.47 -21.14
N GLN A 181 12.68 16.52 -20.44
CA GLN A 181 13.89 17.20 -20.91
C GLN A 181 14.46 16.54 -22.17
N ALA A 182 14.56 15.20 -22.18
CA ALA A 182 15.02 14.48 -23.37
C ALA A 182 14.04 14.59 -24.54
N TYR A 183 12.73 14.52 -24.25
CA TYR A 183 11.68 14.66 -25.26
C TYR A 183 11.69 16.06 -25.89
N LEU A 184 11.89 17.11 -25.09
CA LEU A 184 11.95 18.50 -25.56
C LEU A 184 13.01 18.73 -26.64
N ALA A 185 14.20 18.16 -26.48
CA ALA A 185 15.24 18.25 -27.49
C ALA A 185 14.82 17.55 -28.80
N SER A 186 14.16 16.40 -28.67
CA SER A 186 13.71 15.60 -29.82
C SER A 186 12.53 16.22 -30.58
N SER A 187 11.60 16.87 -29.88
CA SER A 187 10.48 17.57 -30.50
C SER A 187 10.92 18.85 -31.20
N TRP A 188 11.92 19.57 -30.66
CA TRP A 188 12.50 20.73 -31.34
C TRP A 188 13.23 20.33 -32.64
N CYS A 189 13.96 19.21 -32.64
CA CYS A 189 14.53 18.64 -33.86
C CYS A 189 13.46 18.36 -34.92
N ALA A 190 12.34 17.75 -34.52
CA ALA A 190 11.25 17.42 -35.43
C ALA A 190 10.67 18.70 -36.07
N ARG A 191 10.49 19.74 -35.26
CA ARG A 191 9.96 21.01 -35.72
C ARG A 191 10.89 21.75 -36.67
N SER A 192 12.18 21.85 -36.34
CA SER A 192 13.14 22.56 -37.17
C SER A 192 13.29 21.90 -38.53
N LEU A 193 13.34 20.56 -38.58
CA LEU A 193 13.32 19.80 -39.84
C LEU A 193 12.07 20.08 -40.67
N ASN A 194 10.88 19.99 -40.07
CA ASN A 194 9.64 20.26 -40.81
C ASN A 194 9.59 21.69 -41.37
N ALA A 195 10.16 22.66 -40.66
CA ALA A 195 10.24 24.04 -41.15
C ALA A 195 11.24 24.19 -42.30
N ILE A 196 12.41 23.55 -42.22
CA ILE A 196 13.44 23.59 -43.27
C ILE A 196 12.89 23.00 -44.57
N TYR A 197 12.33 21.78 -44.52
CA TYR A 197 11.87 21.11 -45.73
C TYR A 197 10.61 21.74 -46.33
N ARG A 198 9.76 22.37 -45.49
CA ARG A 198 8.66 23.21 -45.99
C ARG A 198 9.14 24.40 -46.81
N SER A 199 10.32 24.96 -46.50
CA SER A 199 10.91 26.04 -47.31
C SER A 199 11.47 25.56 -48.66
N LEU A 200 11.70 24.26 -48.81
CA LEU A 200 12.19 23.60 -50.02
C LEU A 200 11.05 22.99 -50.86
N ASP A 201 9.79 23.36 -50.59
CA ASP A 201 8.58 22.80 -51.22
C ASP A 201 8.45 21.27 -51.07
N GLN A 202 9.06 20.71 -50.01
CA GLN A 202 8.97 19.30 -49.64
C GLN A 202 8.33 19.20 -48.25
N PRO A 203 6.99 19.21 -48.13
CA PRO A 203 6.34 19.21 -46.81
C PRO A 203 6.52 17.85 -46.11
N THR A 204 7.41 17.81 -45.12
CA THR A 204 7.66 16.63 -44.27
C THR A 204 6.77 16.64 -43.04
N ALA A 205 6.54 15.47 -42.45
CA ALA A 205 5.76 15.29 -41.24
C ALA A 205 6.56 14.51 -40.20
N VAL A 206 7.73 15.01 -39.82
CA VAL A 206 8.55 14.43 -38.75
C VAL A 206 7.85 14.66 -37.41
N GLN A 207 7.36 13.59 -36.78
CA GLN A 207 6.70 13.66 -35.47
C GLN A 207 6.66 12.31 -34.76
N ALA A 208 6.56 12.33 -33.43
CA ALA A 208 6.15 11.19 -32.63
C ALA A 208 4.64 10.96 -32.77
N LEU A 209 4.20 9.71 -32.69
CA LEU A 209 2.77 9.37 -32.64
C LEU A 209 2.28 9.34 -31.18
N SER A 210 0.98 9.56 -30.99
CA SER A 210 0.31 9.37 -29.70
C SER A 210 0.18 7.90 -29.28
N LYS A 211 0.52 6.97 -30.20
CA LYS A 211 0.59 5.52 -29.99
C LYS A 211 1.99 5.03 -30.33
N PRO A 212 2.51 4.00 -29.66
CA PRO A 212 3.84 3.47 -29.94
C PRO A 212 3.89 2.82 -31.32
N ASP A 213 5.02 2.98 -32.01
CA ASP A 213 5.30 2.38 -33.32
C ASP A 213 5.52 0.86 -33.20
N SER A 214 6.11 0.42 -32.09
CA SER A 214 6.35 -1.00 -31.81
C SER A 214 6.35 -1.26 -30.30
N LYS A 215 6.04 -2.49 -29.93
CA LYS A 215 6.17 -3.00 -28.56
C LYS A 215 7.06 -4.24 -28.60
N VAL A 216 8.15 -4.22 -27.84
CA VAL A 216 9.13 -5.32 -27.80
C VAL A 216 9.26 -5.83 -26.36
N GLN A 217 9.33 -7.15 -26.18
CA GLN A 217 9.67 -7.73 -24.88
C GLN A 217 11.17 -7.53 -24.63
N ASP A 218 11.52 -6.85 -23.53
CA ASP A 218 12.91 -6.51 -23.16
C ASP A 218 13.24 -7.15 -21.79
N GLY A 219 13.14 -8.49 -21.75
CA GLY A 219 13.35 -9.31 -20.55
C GLY A 219 12.06 -9.84 -19.90
N ILE A 220 12.21 -10.54 -18.77
CA ILE A 220 11.10 -11.19 -18.06
C ILE A 220 10.12 -10.14 -17.54
N GLY A 221 8.89 -10.15 -18.05
CA GLY A 221 7.83 -9.25 -17.62
C GLY A 221 8.05 -7.78 -17.97
N ARG A 222 8.93 -7.47 -18.93
CA ARG A 222 9.25 -6.08 -19.35
C ARG A 222 8.88 -5.88 -20.81
N GLN A 223 8.07 -4.86 -21.09
CA GLN A 223 7.68 -4.45 -22.43
C GLN A 223 8.15 -3.03 -22.71
N ALA A 224 8.94 -2.86 -23.76
CA ALA A 224 9.36 -1.56 -24.26
C ALA A 224 8.41 -1.11 -25.39
N ALA A 225 7.62 -0.07 -25.13
CA ALA A 225 6.88 0.67 -26.14
C ALA A 225 7.81 1.72 -26.77
N ILE A 226 8.08 1.58 -28.07
CA ILE A 226 9.03 2.41 -28.81
C ILE A 226 8.26 3.46 -29.60
N TYR A 227 8.60 4.72 -29.42
CA TYR A 227 8.11 5.86 -30.18
C TYR A 227 9.26 6.37 -31.05
N LEU A 228 9.06 6.35 -32.36
CA LEU A 228 10.05 6.77 -33.34
C LEU A 228 9.71 8.19 -33.80
N ILE A 229 10.69 9.09 -33.82
CA ILE A 229 10.51 10.43 -34.36
C ILE A 229 11.09 10.42 -35.77
N LYS A 230 10.22 10.10 -36.73
CA LYS A 230 10.54 9.97 -38.16
C LYS A 230 9.52 10.69 -39.02
N ASP A 231 9.83 10.88 -40.30
CA ASP A 231 8.87 11.40 -41.27
C ASP A 231 7.69 10.43 -41.40
N ARG A 232 6.49 10.97 -41.23
CA ARG A 232 5.22 10.25 -41.35
C ARG A 232 4.59 10.42 -42.73
N ASN A 233 5.11 11.33 -43.55
CA ASN A 233 4.65 11.51 -44.91
C ASN A 233 5.26 10.42 -45.80
N ALA A 234 4.42 9.63 -46.49
CA ALA A 234 4.87 8.57 -47.39
C ALA A 234 5.47 9.11 -48.70
N ALA A 235 5.16 10.36 -49.07
CA ALA A 235 5.70 11.01 -50.26
C ALA A 235 7.11 11.56 -50.03
N THR A 236 7.44 12.00 -48.81
CA THR A 236 8.77 12.48 -48.44
C THR A 236 9.50 11.43 -47.61
N ASN A 237 10.46 10.74 -48.22
CA ASN A 237 11.21 9.68 -47.55
C ASN A 237 12.46 10.22 -46.84
N LEU A 238 12.28 11.16 -45.91
CA LEU A 238 13.41 11.72 -45.18
C LEU A 238 14.14 10.64 -44.38
N GLY A 239 15.46 10.55 -44.58
CA GLY A 239 16.31 9.60 -43.90
C GLY A 239 15.96 8.13 -44.18
N GLY A 240 15.29 7.80 -45.28
CA GLY A 240 14.94 6.42 -45.62
C GLY A 240 13.94 5.76 -44.66
N GLY A 241 13.13 6.57 -43.95
CA GLY A 241 12.16 6.08 -42.97
C GLY A 241 12.78 5.76 -41.60
N THR A 242 14.04 6.16 -41.37
CA THR A 242 14.72 6.03 -40.08
C THR A 242 14.34 7.17 -39.11
N PRO A 243 14.42 6.95 -37.79
CA PRO A 243 14.12 7.96 -36.78
C PRO A 243 15.20 9.06 -36.70
N ILE A 244 15.06 10.09 -37.52
CA ILE A 244 16.05 11.18 -37.68
C ILE A 244 16.20 12.05 -36.41
N CYS A 245 15.15 12.22 -35.62
CA CYS A 245 15.18 12.99 -34.37
C CYS A 245 15.25 12.11 -33.13
N GLY A 246 15.63 10.84 -33.31
CA GLY A 246 15.80 9.88 -32.23
C GLY A 246 14.55 9.04 -31.94
N SER A 247 14.66 8.23 -30.90
CA SER A 247 13.62 7.32 -30.46
C SER A 247 13.48 7.34 -28.95
N ILE A 248 12.27 7.13 -28.49
CA ILE A 248 11.92 7.12 -27.07
C ILE A 248 11.39 5.73 -26.73
N LYS A 249 11.92 5.12 -25.68
CA LYS A 249 11.45 3.84 -25.16
C LYS A 249 10.72 4.07 -23.85
N VAL A 250 9.47 3.64 -23.78
CA VAL A 250 8.61 3.64 -22.59
C VAL A 250 8.41 2.21 -22.12
N TYR A 251 8.93 1.86 -20.95
CA TYR A 251 8.89 0.54 -20.35
C TYR A 251 7.60 0.42 -19.55
N SER A 252 6.79 -0.58 -19.90
CA SER A 252 5.79 -1.14 -19.02
C SER A 252 6.30 -2.46 -18.45
N PHE A 253 5.86 -2.79 -17.24
CA PHE A 253 6.08 -4.12 -16.68
C PHE A 253 4.76 -4.89 -16.78
N SER A 254 4.80 -6.05 -17.42
CA SER A 254 3.70 -7.00 -17.39
C SER A 254 3.91 -7.95 -16.21
N VAL A 255 2.85 -8.25 -15.50
CA VAL A 255 2.86 -9.25 -14.43
C VAL A 255 3.14 -10.62 -15.08
N PRO A 256 4.21 -11.35 -14.71
CA PRO A 256 4.41 -12.69 -15.23
C PRO A 256 3.28 -13.60 -14.78
N ALA A 257 2.65 -14.33 -15.72
CA ALA A 257 1.58 -15.28 -15.41
C ALA A 257 2.03 -16.40 -14.43
N GLU A 258 3.34 -16.65 -14.34
CA GLU A 258 3.94 -17.70 -13.49
C GLU A 258 3.97 -17.37 -11.99
N LEU A 259 3.75 -16.13 -11.57
CA LEU A 259 3.63 -15.79 -10.13
C LEU A 259 2.26 -16.17 -9.54
N VAL A 260 1.34 -16.65 -10.37
CA VAL A 260 -0.02 -17.06 -10.00
C VAL A 260 -0.06 -18.51 -9.47
N THR A 261 0.96 -19.33 -9.69
CA THR A 261 0.83 -20.80 -9.58
C THR A 261 1.64 -21.51 -8.51
N THR A 262 2.29 -20.82 -7.56
CA THR A 262 3.02 -21.52 -6.49
C THR A 262 2.53 -21.17 -5.10
N SER A 263 1.52 -21.92 -4.65
CA SER A 263 1.40 -22.42 -3.28
C SER A 263 0.30 -23.49 -3.24
N THR A 264 0.56 -24.66 -3.85
CA THR A 264 -0.22 -25.89 -3.65
C THR A 264 0.19 -26.60 -2.35
N SER A 265 0.42 -25.86 -1.27
CA SER A 265 0.59 -26.45 0.05
C SER A 265 -0.80 -26.72 0.64
N THR A 266 -1.29 -27.94 0.44
CA THR A 266 -2.52 -28.54 0.97
C THR A 266 -2.54 -28.68 2.51
N SER A 267 -1.75 -27.87 3.21
CA SER A 267 -1.55 -27.93 4.67
C SER A 267 -1.25 -26.56 5.31
N SER A 268 -1.46 -25.45 4.61
CA SER A 268 -1.40 -24.12 5.25
C SER A 268 -2.76 -23.74 5.86
N ILE A 269 -2.73 -23.26 7.11
CA ILE A 269 -3.87 -22.65 7.84
C ILE A 269 -4.47 -21.44 7.09
N PHE A 270 -3.76 -20.95 6.08
CA PHE A 270 -4.15 -19.87 5.19
C PHE A 270 -4.76 -20.43 3.91
N ASP A 271 -5.93 -19.92 3.52
CA ASP A 271 -6.59 -20.25 2.26
C ASP A 271 -5.69 -19.86 1.07
N PRO A 272 -5.21 -20.81 0.25
CA PRO A 272 -4.36 -20.52 -0.90
C PRO A 272 -5.01 -19.56 -1.92
N ALA A 273 -6.34 -19.45 -1.96
CA ALA A 273 -7.03 -18.44 -2.77
C ALA A 273 -6.77 -17.01 -2.26
N THR A 274 -6.68 -16.80 -0.94
CA THR A 274 -6.41 -15.46 -0.35
C THR A 274 -4.96 -15.01 -0.54
N ILE A 275 -3.98 -15.92 -0.42
CA ILE A 275 -2.56 -15.63 -0.71
C ILE A 275 -2.37 -15.25 -2.18
N THR A 276 -3.03 -15.98 -3.08
CA THR A 276 -3.00 -15.70 -4.53
C THR A 276 -3.70 -14.36 -4.83
N SER A 277 -4.79 -14.06 -4.12
CA SER A 277 -5.53 -12.79 -4.24
C SER A 277 -4.70 -11.59 -3.78
N ASN A 278 -3.95 -11.68 -2.68
CA ASN A 278 -3.12 -10.57 -2.19
C ASN A 278 -1.90 -10.30 -3.09
N LYS A 279 -1.29 -11.34 -3.66
CA LYS A 279 -0.24 -11.18 -4.67
C LYS A 279 -0.80 -10.57 -5.96
N ALA A 280 -1.95 -11.05 -6.42
CA ALA A 280 -2.64 -10.50 -7.58
C ALA A 280 -3.10 -9.05 -7.35
N ALA A 281 -3.56 -8.72 -6.14
CA ALA A 281 -3.93 -7.38 -5.71
C ALA A 281 -2.76 -6.40 -5.84
N MET A 282 -1.64 -6.68 -5.17
CA MET A 282 -0.45 -5.83 -5.24
C MET A 282 0.09 -5.70 -6.67
N GLN A 283 0.00 -6.77 -7.47
CA GLN A 283 0.38 -6.74 -8.88
C GLN A 283 -0.58 -5.90 -9.73
N ALA A 284 -1.89 -5.98 -9.48
CA ALA A 284 -2.90 -5.14 -10.13
C ALA A 284 -2.71 -3.66 -9.78
N VAL A 285 -2.40 -3.34 -8.52
CA VAL A 285 -2.06 -1.98 -8.09
C VAL A 285 -0.83 -1.46 -8.83
N ARG A 286 0.25 -2.24 -8.88
CA ARG A 286 1.47 -1.88 -9.62
C ARG A 286 1.18 -1.67 -11.11
N HIS A 287 0.41 -2.56 -11.73
CA HIS A 287 0.04 -2.45 -13.14
C HIS A 287 -0.86 -1.24 -13.42
N ALA A 288 -1.85 -0.96 -12.57
CA ALA A 288 -2.70 0.22 -12.67
C ALA A 288 -1.89 1.52 -12.52
N THR A 289 -0.90 1.51 -11.62
CA THR A 289 0.02 2.64 -11.38
C THR A 289 0.91 2.89 -12.59
N LEU A 290 1.50 1.84 -13.15
CA LEU A 290 2.31 1.92 -14.37
C LEU A 290 1.51 2.45 -15.57
N ASN A 291 0.27 1.98 -15.74
CA ASN A 291 -0.60 2.48 -16.81
C ASN A 291 -0.99 3.95 -16.65
N ALA A 292 -1.26 4.39 -15.42
CA ALA A 292 -1.51 5.80 -15.15
C ALA A 292 -0.27 6.66 -15.47
N LYS A 293 0.93 6.15 -15.14
CA LYS A 293 2.21 6.82 -15.45
C LYS A 293 2.44 6.96 -16.96
N ILE A 294 2.13 5.92 -17.74
CA ILE A 294 2.21 5.97 -19.21
C ILE A 294 1.24 7.03 -19.77
N ALA A 295 0.01 7.11 -19.25
CA ALA A 295 -0.93 8.13 -19.66
C ALA A 295 -0.40 9.55 -19.35
N ALA A 296 0.22 9.75 -18.19
CA ALA A 296 0.86 11.03 -17.84
C ALA A 296 2.03 11.37 -18.78
N MET A 297 2.87 10.39 -19.14
CA MET A 297 3.97 10.60 -20.09
C MET A 297 3.47 10.95 -21.49
N ASN A 298 2.42 10.28 -21.99
CA ASN A 298 1.81 10.61 -23.28
C ASN A 298 1.24 12.03 -23.29
N LYS A 299 0.67 12.47 -22.16
CA LYS A 299 0.22 13.84 -22.00
C LYS A 299 1.38 14.84 -22.01
N VAL A 300 2.49 14.53 -21.33
CA VAL A 300 3.70 15.37 -21.37
C VAL A 300 4.26 15.48 -22.79
N MET A 301 4.29 14.40 -23.57
CA MET A 301 4.71 14.45 -24.97
C MET A 301 3.84 15.43 -25.78
N ALA A 302 2.50 15.28 -25.68
CA ALA A 302 1.58 16.14 -26.40
C ALA A 302 1.66 17.62 -25.98
N ASP A 303 1.77 17.89 -24.68
CA ASP A 303 1.87 19.26 -24.15
C ASP A 303 3.22 19.91 -24.52
N ILE A 304 4.31 19.13 -24.55
CA ILE A 304 5.61 19.59 -25.03
C ILE A 304 5.56 19.86 -26.54
N ASP A 305 4.97 18.99 -27.36
CA ASP A 305 4.86 19.22 -28.80
C ASP A 305 4.04 20.48 -29.10
N ALA A 306 2.92 20.67 -28.39
CA ALA A 306 2.10 21.87 -28.51
C ALA A 306 2.89 23.13 -28.12
N TRP A 307 3.71 23.07 -27.07
CA TRP A 307 4.57 24.19 -26.67
C TRP A 307 5.71 24.43 -27.66
N VAL A 308 6.39 23.38 -28.09
CA VAL A 308 7.48 23.46 -29.06
C VAL A 308 6.96 23.96 -30.39
N ASN A 309 5.69 23.77 -30.75
CA ASN A 309 5.04 24.35 -31.92
C ASN A 309 4.80 25.87 -31.86
N THR A 310 5.03 26.54 -30.72
CA THR A 310 4.96 28.01 -30.63
C THR A 310 6.32 28.71 -30.74
N TRP A 311 7.41 27.98 -30.61
CA TRP A 311 8.78 28.50 -30.70
C TRP A 311 9.14 29.06 -32.09
N PRO A 312 10.24 29.80 -32.23
CA PRO A 312 10.81 30.08 -33.54
C PRO A 312 11.34 28.80 -34.23
N THR A 313 11.30 28.77 -35.56
CA THR A 313 11.77 27.61 -36.35
C THR A 313 13.29 27.50 -36.46
N ASP A 314 14.00 28.58 -36.13
CA ASP A 314 15.45 28.70 -36.20
C ASP A 314 15.96 29.64 -35.08
N ILE A 315 17.22 29.48 -34.68
CA ILE A 315 17.89 30.25 -33.63
C ILE A 315 18.03 31.73 -33.98
N THR A 316 18.04 32.06 -35.28
CA THR A 316 18.21 33.42 -35.80
C THR A 316 16.93 34.25 -35.79
N LYS A 317 15.76 33.61 -35.64
CA LYS A 317 14.46 34.29 -35.68
C LYS A 317 14.11 34.94 -34.35
N THR A 318 13.44 36.09 -34.40
CA THR A 318 12.89 36.77 -33.21
C THR A 318 11.75 35.96 -32.59
N GLY A 319 11.48 36.17 -31.30
CA GLY A 319 10.41 35.47 -30.57
C GLY A 319 10.87 34.47 -29.50
N TRP A 320 12.18 34.27 -29.33
CA TRP A 320 12.73 33.46 -28.24
C TRP A 320 12.41 34.03 -26.84
N ASP A 321 12.15 35.34 -26.73
CA ASP A 321 11.78 36.00 -25.47
C ASP A 321 10.45 35.49 -24.89
N ALA A 322 9.58 34.95 -25.74
CA ALA A 322 8.30 34.35 -25.37
C ALA A 322 8.43 32.91 -24.86
N VAL A 323 9.58 32.26 -25.07
CA VAL A 323 9.86 30.90 -24.60
C VAL A 323 10.38 30.96 -23.17
N LYS A 324 9.51 30.68 -22.19
CA LYS A 324 9.86 30.67 -20.76
C LYS A 324 10.11 29.25 -20.26
N SER A 325 11.23 29.04 -19.56
CA SER A 325 11.54 27.78 -18.86
C SER A 325 10.47 27.38 -17.84
N ASP A 326 9.75 28.34 -17.26
CA ASP A 326 8.68 28.08 -16.30
C ASP A 326 7.51 27.30 -16.92
N ARG A 327 7.30 27.44 -18.24
CA ARG A 327 6.28 26.68 -18.95
C ARG A 327 6.57 25.18 -18.91
N PHE A 328 7.84 24.79 -19.01
CA PHE A 328 8.25 23.39 -18.86
C PHE A 328 7.89 22.88 -17.46
N ASN A 329 8.23 23.64 -16.42
CA ASN A 329 7.88 23.27 -15.04
C ASN A 329 6.37 23.11 -14.85
N SER A 330 5.56 24.00 -15.45
CA SER A 330 4.10 23.91 -15.41
C SER A 330 3.57 22.63 -16.08
N ILE A 331 4.11 22.24 -17.24
CA ILE A 331 3.68 21.03 -17.96
C ILE A 331 3.97 19.78 -17.12
N ILE A 332 5.17 19.69 -16.55
CA ILE A 332 5.59 18.57 -15.71
C ILE A 332 4.71 18.48 -14.45
N ASN A 333 4.53 19.59 -13.75
CA ASN A 333 3.72 19.63 -12.52
C ASN A 333 2.25 19.27 -12.79
N GLN A 334 1.68 19.73 -13.91
CA GLN A 334 0.31 19.40 -14.29
C GLN A 334 0.14 17.89 -14.57
N ALA A 335 1.09 17.27 -15.28
CA ALA A 335 1.08 15.84 -15.54
C ALA A 335 1.23 15.02 -14.25
N GLN A 336 2.11 15.44 -13.33
CA GLN A 336 2.28 14.82 -12.02
C GLN A 336 1.01 14.93 -11.16
N ASN A 337 0.38 16.10 -11.09
CA ASN A 337 -0.85 16.28 -10.32
C ASN A 337 -2.01 15.43 -10.88
N THR A 338 -2.13 15.37 -12.21
CA THR A 338 -3.15 14.54 -12.87
C THR A 338 -2.93 13.05 -12.60
N LEU A 339 -1.67 12.62 -12.59
CA LEU A 339 -1.29 11.25 -12.22
C LEU A 339 -1.75 10.92 -10.79
N THR A 340 -1.37 11.74 -9.82
CA THR A 340 -1.72 11.53 -8.40
C THR A 340 -3.23 11.53 -8.18
N GLN A 341 -3.97 12.44 -8.83
CA GLN A 341 -5.44 12.47 -8.73
C GLN A 341 -6.10 11.22 -9.33
N ASN A 342 -5.62 10.72 -10.47
CA ASN A 342 -6.15 9.50 -11.08
C ASN A 342 -5.83 8.25 -10.25
N LEU A 343 -4.66 8.23 -9.61
CA LEU A 343 -4.26 7.15 -8.71
C LEU A 343 -5.07 7.17 -7.42
N SER A 344 -5.24 8.34 -6.80
CA SER A 344 -6.07 8.52 -5.60
C SER A 344 -7.54 8.16 -5.86
N LYS A 345 -8.11 8.54 -7.00
CA LYS A 345 -9.47 8.10 -7.39
C LYS A 345 -9.58 6.60 -7.57
N ARG A 346 -8.53 5.94 -8.06
CA ARG A 346 -8.47 4.48 -8.16
C ARG A 346 -8.27 3.80 -6.80
N SER A 347 -7.57 4.45 -5.86
CA SER A 347 -7.41 3.92 -4.51
C SER A 347 -8.67 3.99 -3.65
N MET A 348 -9.56 4.93 -3.97
CA MET A 348 -10.89 5.06 -3.37
C MET A 348 -11.95 4.12 -3.99
N ASN A 349 -11.59 3.32 -4.99
CA ASN A 349 -12.53 2.34 -5.56
C ASN A 349 -12.71 1.17 -4.57
N PRO A 350 -13.94 0.77 -4.23
CA PRO A 350 -14.19 -0.32 -3.27
C PRO A 350 -13.55 -1.65 -3.69
N THR A 351 -13.42 -1.91 -4.99
CA THR A 351 -12.70 -3.10 -5.49
C THR A 351 -11.19 -3.03 -5.21
N PHE A 352 -10.62 -1.83 -5.09
CA PHE A 352 -9.20 -1.62 -4.75
C PHE A 352 -8.98 -1.56 -3.24
N GLN A 353 -9.93 -1.01 -2.47
CA GLN A 353 -9.90 -1.06 -1.00
C GLN A 353 -10.10 -2.47 -0.46
N ALA A 354 -10.95 -3.29 -1.08
CA ALA A 354 -11.10 -4.70 -0.71
C ALA A 354 -9.86 -5.57 -0.99
N LEU A 355 -8.86 -5.02 -1.69
CA LEU A 355 -7.61 -5.69 -2.08
C LEU A 355 -6.39 -5.24 -1.24
N ILE A 356 -6.54 -4.24 -0.36
CA ILE A 356 -5.49 -3.69 0.54
C ILE A 356 -5.89 -3.95 1.98
#